data_AF-A0A0U5F7Z3-F1
#
_entry.id   AF-A0A0U5F7Z3-F1
#
_cell.length_a   1.000
_cell.length_b   1.000
_cell.length_c   1.000
_cell.angle_alpha   90.00
_cell.angle_beta   90.00
_cell.angle_gamma   90.00
#
_symmetry.space_group_name_H-M   'P 1'
#
loop_
_entity.id
_entity.type
_entity.pdbx_description
1 polymer ?
#
loop_
_entity_poly.entity_id
_entity_poly.type
_entity_poly.pdbx_seq_one_letter_code
_entity_poly.pdbx_strand_id
1 'polypeptide(L)'
;MLRGVVHDPTTRRMGGVAGHAGLFSCAQDTVFYAQALLNKLAGLPSPFPLRAETLYLMSTPQQPAGKTDLRGLGWDIATHYSTARGAYFPATSFGHTGFTGTSIWLDPTSRSFVIILTNRVHPKGQGNVVSLRRDVATAAALALRSTGY
;
A
#
# COMPACT_ATOMS: atom_id res chain seq x y z
N MET A 1 -20.46 10.79 8.07
CA MET A 1 -19.44 9.78 7.69
C MET A 1 -20.14 8.75 6.84
N LEU A 2 -19.66 8.46 5.62
CA LEU A 2 -20.18 7.35 4.83
C LEU A 2 -19.69 6.03 5.44
N ARG A 3 -20.57 5.01 5.52
CA ARG A 3 -20.27 3.66 6.00
C ARG A 3 -20.85 2.65 5.01
N GLY A 4 -20.04 1.70 4.56
CA GLY A 4 -20.45 0.73 3.52
C GLY A 4 -20.77 1.35 2.15
N VAL A 5 -20.46 2.64 1.94
CA VAL A 5 -20.68 3.36 0.69
C VAL A 5 -19.36 3.93 0.21
N VAL A 6 -18.99 3.58 -1.03
CA VAL A 6 -17.73 4.01 -1.64
C VAL A 6 -17.72 5.53 -1.86
N HIS A 7 -16.60 6.18 -1.56
CA HIS A 7 -16.47 7.62 -1.72
C HIS A 7 -16.35 8.03 -3.19
N ASP A 8 -15.75 7.18 -4.03
CA ASP A 8 -15.59 7.42 -5.47
C ASP A 8 -16.96 7.57 -6.17
N PRO A 9 -17.26 8.74 -6.76
CA PRO A 9 -18.54 8.96 -7.44
C PRO A 9 -18.74 8.05 -8.66
N THR A 10 -17.67 7.69 -9.36
CA THR A 10 -17.74 6.81 -10.54
C THR A 10 -18.09 5.40 -10.14
N THR A 11 -17.41 4.83 -9.14
CA THR A 11 -17.77 3.52 -8.58
C THR A 11 -19.18 3.50 -8.03
N ARG A 12 -19.68 4.58 -7.40
CA ARG A 12 -21.08 4.65 -6.96
C ARG A 12 -22.06 4.50 -8.12
N ARG A 13 -21.80 5.15 -9.25
CA ARG A 13 -22.62 5.02 -10.46
C ARG A 13 -22.55 3.61 -11.08
N MET A 14 -21.48 2.86 -10.81
CA MET A 14 -21.29 1.48 -11.26
C MET A 14 -21.87 0.42 -10.29
N GLY A 15 -22.70 0.82 -9.32
CA GLY A 15 -23.30 -0.12 -8.36
C GLY A 15 -22.46 -0.35 -7.10
N GLY A 16 -21.43 0.48 -6.86
CA GLY A 16 -20.67 0.50 -5.61
C GLY A 16 -19.40 -0.35 -5.59
N VAL A 17 -19.15 -1.16 -6.62
CA VAL A 17 -17.95 -2.02 -6.74
C VAL A 17 -17.32 -1.85 -8.11
N ALA A 18 -16.03 -1.52 -8.16
CA ALA A 18 -15.23 -1.43 -9.38
C ALA A 18 -13.77 -1.85 -9.09
N GLY A 19 -13.01 -2.18 -10.14
CA GLY A 19 -11.62 -2.65 -9.98
C GLY A 19 -10.69 -1.66 -9.27
N HIS A 20 -10.99 -0.35 -9.33
CA HIS A 20 -10.18 0.71 -8.70
C HIS A 20 -10.69 1.17 -7.33
N ALA A 21 -11.93 0.84 -6.93
CA ALA A 21 -12.52 1.25 -5.67
C ALA A 21 -13.80 0.46 -5.33
N GLY A 22 -14.20 0.45 -4.05
CA GLY A 22 -15.43 -0.21 -3.58
C GLY A 22 -15.20 -1.48 -2.76
N LEU A 23 -13.94 -1.88 -2.56
CA LEU A 23 -13.58 -2.91 -1.59
C LEU A 23 -13.60 -2.33 -0.16
N PHE A 24 -14.26 -3.04 0.75
CA PHE A 24 -14.26 -2.78 2.19
C PHE A 24 -13.74 -4.01 2.93
N SER A 25 -12.91 -3.79 3.93
CA SER A 25 -12.27 -4.84 4.72
C SER A 25 -11.78 -4.27 6.05
N CYS A 26 -11.25 -5.11 6.93
CA CYS A 26 -10.75 -4.70 8.24
C CYS A 26 -9.21 -4.66 8.29
N ALA A 27 -8.67 -4.16 9.41
CA ALA A 27 -7.23 -4.12 9.62
C ALA A 27 -6.61 -5.53 9.58
N GLN A 28 -7.28 -6.51 10.19
CA GLN A 28 -6.81 -7.89 10.26
C GLN A 28 -6.66 -8.52 8.87
N ASP A 29 -7.66 -8.35 8.00
CA ASP A 29 -7.60 -8.84 6.62
C ASP A 29 -6.49 -8.17 5.81
N THR A 30 -6.28 -6.86 6.03
CA THR A 30 -5.22 -6.11 5.34
C THR A 30 -3.83 -6.60 5.76
N VAL A 31 -3.67 -6.92 7.04
CA VAL A 31 -2.45 -7.57 7.58
C VAL A 31 -2.26 -8.94 6.96
N PHE A 32 -3.31 -9.77 6.89
CA PHE A 32 -3.22 -11.09 6.25
C PHE A 32 -2.84 -10.99 4.78
N TYR A 33 -3.42 -10.05 4.04
CA TYR A 33 -3.06 -9.80 2.64
C TYR A 33 -1.58 -9.45 2.50
N ALA A 34 -1.09 -8.49 3.31
CA ALA A 34 0.31 -8.04 3.26
C ALA A 34 1.29 -9.18 3.60
N GLN A 35 1.00 -9.91 4.68
CA GLN A 35 1.83 -11.03 5.12
C GLN A 35 1.84 -12.18 4.10
N ALA A 36 0.68 -12.54 3.53
CA ALA A 36 0.60 -13.59 2.53
C ALA A 36 1.39 -13.20 1.26
N LEU A 37 1.32 -11.94 0.84
CA LEU A 37 2.09 -11.43 -0.30
C LEU A 37 3.60 -11.55 -0.03
N LEU A 38 4.07 -11.04 1.10
CA LEU A 38 5.50 -11.09 1.48
C LEU A 38 6.00 -12.52 1.67
N ASN A 39 5.22 -13.39 2.31
CA ASN A 39 5.57 -14.81 2.45
C ASN A 39 5.72 -15.47 1.09
N LYS A 40 4.81 -15.19 0.15
CA LYS A 40 4.87 -15.77 -1.21
C LYS A 40 6.10 -15.27 -1.97
N LEU A 41 6.44 -13.99 -1.87
CA LEU A 41 7.67 -13.42 -2.45
C LEU A 41 8.94 -14.03 -1.83
N ALA A 42 8.90 -14.35 -0.54
CA ALA A 42 10.02 -14.99 0.17
C ALA A 42 10.12 -16.51 -0.06
N GLY A 43 9.26 -17.10 -0.90
CA GLY A 43 9.23 -18.55 -1.14
C GLY A 43 8.72 -19.36 0.05
N LEU A 44 8.07 -18.72 1.03
CA LEU A 44 7.47 -19.37 2.19
C LEU A 44 6.06 -19.88 1.87
N PRO A 45 5.54 -20.85 2.65
CA PRO A 45 4.13 -21.23 2.57
C PRO A 45 3.21 -20.00 2.68
N SER A 46 2.34 -19.83 1.70
CA SER A 46 1.44 -18.69 1.62
C SER A 46 0.16 -19.04 0.88
N PRO A 47 -1.02 -18.61 1.38
CA PRO A 47 -2.29 -18.77 0.70
C PRO A 47 -2.50 -17.72 -0.42
N PHE A 48 -1.52 -16.86 -0.72
CA PHE A 48 -1.68 -15.83 -1.74
C PHE A 48 -1.99 -16.48 -3.11
N PRO A 49 -3.08 -16.06 -3.79
CA PRO A 49 -3.64 -16.81 -4.92
C PRO A 49 -2.80 -16.74 -6.20
N LEU A 50 -1.89 -15.76 -6.30
CA LEU A 50 -1.03 -15.58 -7.46
C LEU A 50 0.31 -16.30 -7.30
N ARG A 51 0.91 -16.69 -8.43
CA ARG A 51 2.25 -17.28 -8.47
C ARG A 51 3.31 -16.26 -8.04
N ALA A 52 4.44 -16.74 -7.52
CA ALA A 52 5.51 -15.88 -7.02
C ALA A 52 6.10 -14.98 -8.13
N GLU A 53 6.21 -15.50 -9.35
CA GLU A 53 6.68 -14.77 -10.53
C GLU A 53 5.74 -13.61 -10.88
N THR A 54 4.43 -13.81 -10.73
CA THR A 54 3.45 -12.75 -10.92
C THR A 54 3.61 -11.66 -9.86
N LEU A 55 3.82 -12.03 -8.60
CA LEU A 55 4.08 -11.06 -7.54
C LEU A 55 5.37 -10.29 -7.78
N TYR A 56 6.41 -10.96 -8.25
CA TYR A 56 7.68 -10.31 -8.60
C TYR A 56 7.48 -9.24 -9.68
N LEU A 57 6.71 -9.53 -10.74
CA LEU A 57 6.36 -8.54 -11.76
C LEU A 57 5.52 -7.39 -11.19
N MET A 58 4.58 -7.69 -10.28
CA MET A 58 3.78 -6.66 -9.61
C MET A 58 4.65 -5.72 -8.77
N SER A 59 5.65 -6.23 -8.06
CA SER A 59 6.46 -5.48 -7.09
C SER A 59 7.76 -4.89 -7.65
N THR A 60 8.04 -5.04 -8.95
CA THR A 60 9.25 -4.51 -9.59
C THR A 60 8.91 -3.48 -10.66
N PRO A 61 9.86 -2.60 -11.07
CA PRO A 61 9.62 -1.61 -12.10
C PRO A 61 9.15 -2.24 -13.43
N GLN A 62 7.96 -1.83 -13.90
CA GLN A 62 7.33 -2.25 -15.16
C GLN A 62 6.91 -1.04 -16.02
N GLN A 63 7.42 0.15 -15.72
CA GLN A 63 7.12 1.37 -16.48
C GLN A 63 7.77 1.33 -17.88
N PRO A 64 7.20 2.07 -18.87
CA PRO A 64 7.81 2.22 -20.18
C PRO A 64 9.23 2.79 -20.13
N ALA A 65 10.05 2.44 -21.13
CA ALA A 65 11.41 2.95 -21.27
C ALA A 65 11.45 4.50 -21.26
N GLY A 66 12.47 5.06 -20.61
CA GLY A 66 12.65 6.51 -20.49
C GLY A 66 11.83 7.19 -19.39
N LYS A 67 11.04 6.46 -18.60
CA LYS A 67 10.36 6.99 -17.41
C LYS A 67 11.24 6.83 -16.17
N THR A 68 11.32 7.89 -15.37
CA THR A 68 12.07 7.92 -14.09
C THR A 68 11.23 7.47 -12.91
N ASP A 69 9.91 7.66 -12.98
CA ASP A 69 8.94 7.18 -12.01
C ASP A 69 8.89 5.64 -12.02
N LEU A 70 9.26 5.01 -10.91
CA LEU A 70 9.25 3.56 -10.79
C LEU A 70 7.86 3.09 -10.31
N ARG A 71 7.20 2.28 -11.14
CA ARG A 71 5.91 1.66 -10.84
C ARG A 71 5.93 0.20 -11.24
N GLY A 72 5.31 -0.64 -10.42
CA GLY A 72 5.00 -2.02 -10.78
C GLY A 72 3.56 -2.17 -11.27
N LEU A 73 3.12 -3.41 -11.47
CA LEU A 73 1.72 -3.68 -11.87
C LEU A 73 0.80 -3.52 -10.65
N GLY A 74 0.16 -2.34 -10.56
CA GLY A 74 -0.75 -1.99 -9.47
C GLY A 74 -0.09 -1.32 -8.26
N TRP A 75 1.25 -1.20 -8.24
CA TRP A 75 2.00 -0.67 -7.11
C TRP A 75 2.84 0.56 -7.49
N ASP A 76 2.91 1.50 -6.55
CA ASP A 76 3.91 2.56 -6.54
C ASP A 76 5.20 2.03 -5.90
N ILE A 77 6.37 2.40 -6.44
CA ILE A 77 7.69 1.96 -5.94
C ILE A 77 8.51 3.20 -5.57
N ALA A 78 8.80 4.05 -6.55
CA ALA A 78 9.55 5.28 -6.37
C ALA A 78 9.10 6.35 -7.37
N THR A 79 7.97 6.98 -7.06
CA THR A 79 7.46 8.18 -7.74
C THR A 79 7.37 9.34 -6.75
N HIS A 80 6.97 10.52 -7.23
CA HIS A 80 6.69 11.66 -6.36
C HIS A 80 5.53 11.43 -5.38
N TYR A 81 4.71 10.38 -5.59
CA TYR A 81 3.66 9.97 -4.65
C TYR A 81 4.13 9.02 -3.54
N SER A 82 5.37 8.52 -3.61
CA SER A 82 5.89 7.50 -2.69
C SER A 82 6.30 8.03 -1.32
N THR A 83 5.88 9.24 -0.94
CA THR A 83 6.16 9.80 0.39
C THR A 83 5.57 8.97 1.54
N ALA A 84 4.52 8.18 1.26
CA ALA A 84 3.94 7.22 2.21
C ALA A 84 4.89 6.07 2.58
N ARG A 85 5.98 5.86 1.83
CA ARG A 85 7.09 4.97 2.17
C ARG A 85 7.83 5.41 3.44
N GLY A 86 7.79 6.69 3.78
CA GLY A 86 8.68 7.24 4.80
C GLY A 86 10.12 7.38 4.33
N ALA A 87 11.02 7.78 5.23
CA ALA A 87 12.41 8.10 4.88
C ALA A 87 13.36 6.88 4.84
N TYR A 88 13.01 5.79 5.52
CA TYR A 88 13.95 4.69 5.82
C TYR A 88 13.57 3.34 5.23
N PHE A 89 12.36 3.16 4.71
CA PHE A 89 12.05 1.99 3.91
C PHE A 89 12.82 2.03 2.57
N PRO A 90 13.41 0.90 2.12
CA PRO A 90 14.21 0.86 0.91
C PRO A 90 13.45 1.34 -0.33
N ALA A 91 14.15 1.87 -1.35
CA ALA A 91 13.52 2.28 -2.62
C ALA A 91 12.95 1.09 -3.42
N THR A 92 13.29 -0.13 -3.02
CA THR A 92 12.74 -1.39 -3.54
C THR A 92 11.44 -1.82 -2.85
N SER A 93 11.04 -1.12 -1.78
CA SER A 93 9.72 -1.30 -1.17
C SER A 93 8.64 -0.69 -2.06
N PHE A 94 7.41 -1.17 -1.93
CA PHE A 94 6.31 -0.77 -2.80
C PHE A 94 5.01 -0.63 -2.01
N GLY A 95 4.07 0.13 -2.55
CA GLY A 95 2.82 0.37 -1.86
C GLY A 95 1.81 1.18 -2.67
N HIS A 96 0.71 1.53 -2.02
CA HIS A 96 -0.33 2.35 -2.62
C HIS A 96 -1.05 3.17 -1.55
N THR A 97 -1.61 4.31 -1.97
CA THR A 97 -2.42 5.16 -1.11
C THR A 97 -3.90 5.07 -1.50
N GLY A 98 -4.79 5.25 -0.53
CA GLY A 98 -6.23 5.36 -0.75
C GLY A 98 -6.71 6.80 -0.58
N PHE A 99 -7.74 7.15 -1.34
CA PHE A 99 -8.36 8.48 -1.35
C PHE A 99 -8.82 8.93 0.04
N THR A 100 -9.41 8.01 0.81
CA THR A 100 -9.89 8.31 2.17
C THR A 100 -8.77 8.52 3.17
N GLY A 101 -7.51 8.37 2.81
CA GLY A 101 -6.40 8.57 3.74
C GLY A 101 -5.65 7.29 4.08
N THR A 102 -6.10 6.14 3.59
CA THR A 102 -5.42 4.86 3.82
C THR A 102 -4.10 4.77 3.08
N SER A 103 -3.20 3.89 3.52
CA SER A 103 -2.02 3.48 2.77
C SER A 103 -1.54 2.11 3.24
N ILE A 104 -0.92 1.38 2.32
CA ILE A 104 -0.17 0.15 2.59
C ILE A 104 1.19 0.29 1.90
N TRP A 105 2.26 -0.05 2.61
CA TRP A 105 3.62 -0.08 2.08
C TRP A 105 4.34 -1.34 2.58
N LEU A 106 4.99 -2.08 1.70
CA LEU A 106 5.60 -3.38 1.98
C LEU A 106 7.06 -3.37 1.55
N ASP A 107 7.93 -3.94 2.38
CA ASP A 107 9.34 -4.16 2.07
C ASP A 107 9.66 -5.66 2.04
N PRO A 108 9.92 -6.24 0.85
CA PRO A 108 10.30 -7.64 0.73
C PRO A 108 11.58 -8.02 1.46
N THR A 109 12.56 -7.11 1.53
CA THR A 109 13.88 -7.40 2.09
C THR A 109 13.80 -7.62 3.59
N SER A 110 13.21 -6.70 4.34
CA SER A 110 12.98 -6.87 5.79
C SER A 110 11.73 -7.69 6.13
N ARG A 111 10.96 -8.12 5.12
CA ARG A 111 9.65 -8.79 5.27
C ARG A 111 8.71 -8.07 6.21
N SER A 112 8.70 -6.75 6.13
CA SER A 112 7.90 -5.88 6.97
C SER A 112 6.96 -5.02 6.14
N PHE A 113 5.96 -4.42 6.79
CA PHE A 113 5.00 -3.55 6.14
C PHE A 113 4.45 -2.52 7.13
N VAL A 114 3.93 -1.43 6.59
CA VAL A 114 3.19 -0.41 7.33
C VAL A 114 1.82 -0.22 6.69
N ILE A 115 0.78 -0.29 7.52
CA ILE A 115 -0.61 -0.09 7.11
C ILE A 115 -1.17 1.07 7.94
N ILE A 116 -1.79 2.04 7.26
CA ILE A 116 -2.44 3.17 7.89
C ILE A 116 -3.86 3.22 7.40
N LEU A 117 -4.83 3.13 8.32
CA LEU A 117 -6.26 3.15 8.02
C LEU A 117 -6.89 4.41 8.64
N THR A 118 -6.87 5.51 7.89
CA THR A 118 -7.46 6.79 8.32
C THR A 118 -8.65 7.18 7.45
N ASN A 119 -9.36 8.24 7.86
CA ASN A 119 -10.43 8.84 7.09
C ASN A 119 -10.24 10.38 6.99
N ARG A 120 -9.31 10.83 6.13
CA ARG A 120 -9.01 12.25 5.87
C ARG A 120 -10.18 13.05 5.31
N VAL A 121 -11.19 12.37 4.77
CA VAL A 121 -12.39 13.04 4.25
C VAL A 121 -13.42 13.30 5.34
N HIS A 122 -13.25 12.73 6.53
CA HIS A 122 -14.08 13.03 7.68
C HIS A 122 -13.60 14.28 8.43
N PRO A 123 -14.50 15.15 8.94
CA PRO A 123 -15.93 15.21 8.63
C PRO A 123 -16.25 15.98 7.33
N LYS A 124 -15.35 16.88 6.89
CA LYS A 124 -15.63 17.90 5.87
C LYS A 124 -14.75 17.81 4.61
N GLY A 125 -13.98 16.75 4.44
CA GLY A 125 -13.13 16.57 3.25
C GLY A 125 -11.76 17.26 3.31
N GLN A 126 -11.47 18.03 4.36
CA GLN A 126 -10.32 18.96 4.42
C GLN A 126 -9.05 18.37 5.07
N GLY A 127 -9.10 17.15 5.59
CA GLY A 127 -7.94 16.55 6.26
C GLY A 127 -6.77 16.28 5.31
N ASN A 128 -5.54 16.41 5.80
CA ASN A 128 -4.32 16.04 5.08
C ASN A 128 -3.56 14.99 5.90
N VAL A 129 -3.22 13.86 5.28
CA VAL A 129 -2.53 12.74 5.94
C VAL A 129 -1.17 12.43 5.33
N VAL A 130 -0.66 13.28 4.42
CA VAL A 130 0.61 13.03 3.73
C VAL A 130 1.77 12.97 4.73
N SER A 131 1.90 13.97 5.62
CA SER A 131 2.92 13.96 6.67
C SER A 131 2.72 12.78 7.62
N LEU A 132 1.50 12.58 8.12
CA LEU A 132 1.17 11.46 9.01
C LEU A 132 1.63 10.11 8.45
N ARG A 133 1.34 9.83 7.17
CA ARG A 133 1.77 8.58 6.53
C ARG A 133 3.28 8.44 6.49
N ARG A 134 3.97 9.50 6.07
CA ARG A 134 5.44 9.55 6.02
C ARG A 134 6.05 9.33 7.40
N ASP A 135 5.54 10.01 8.42
CA ASP A 135 6.12 10.02 9.76
C ASP A 135 5.92 8.66 10.45
N VAL A 136 4.72 8.07 10.32
CA VAL A 136 4.44 6.72 10.84
C VAL A 136 5.30 5.67 10.14
N ALA A 137 5.42 5.70 8.81
CA ALA A 137 6.27 4.77 8.07
C ALA A 137 7.76 4.93 8.45
N THR A 138 8.20 6.17 8.65
CA THR A 138 9.57 6.48 9.12
C THR A 138 9.81 5.92 10.51
N ALA A 139 8.90 6.13 11.46
CA ALA A 139 9.01 5.60 12.82
C ALA A 139 9.01 4.07 12.83
N ALA A 140 8.15 3.42 12.03
CA ALA A 140 8.12 1.96 11.91
C ALA A 140 9.45 1.40 11.39
N ALA A 141 9.99 1.98 10.31
CA ALA A 141 11.27 1.56 9.75
C ALA A 141 12.44 1.74 10.74
N LEU A 142 12.44 2.81 11.54
CA LEU A 142 13.45 3.02 12.59
C LEU A 142 13.32 1.98 13.72
N ALA A 143 12.10 1.67 14.15
CA ALA A 143 11.86 0.65 15.17
C ALA A 143 12.40 -0.73 14.74
N LEU A 144 12.17 -1.13 13.49
CA LEU A 144 12.67 -2.40 12.94
C LEU A 144 14.20 -2.47 12.91
N ARG A 145 14.88 -1.35 12.63
CA ARG A 145 16.35 -1.29 12.66
C ARG A 145 16.91 -1.41 14.07
N SER A 146 16.24 -0.82 15.07
CA SER A 146 16.66 -0.94 16.47
C SER A 146 16.55 -2.36 17.03
N THR A 147 15.75 -3.22 16.40
CA THR A 147 15.56 -4.61 16.81
C THR A 147 16.56 -5.62 16.19
N GLY A 148 17.52 -5.17 15.38
CA GLY A 148 18.64 -6.02 14.92
C GLY A 148 18.29 -7.12 13.92
N TYR A 149 17.33 -6.87 13.01
CA TYR A 149 17.11 -7.66 11.80
C TYR A 149 17.75 -7.01 10.58
#